data_AF-A0A6C0JSQ0-F1
#
_entry.id   AF-A0A6C0JSQ0-F1
#
_cell.length_a   1.000
_cell.length_b   1.000
_cell.length_c   1.000
_cell.angle_alpha   90.00
_cell.angle_beta   90.00
_cell.angle_gamma   90.00
#
_symmetry.space_group_name_H-M   'P 1'
#
loop_
_entity.id
_entity.type
_entity.pdbx_description
1 polymer ?
#
loop_
_entity_poly.entity_id
_entity_poly.type
_entity_poly.pdbx_seq_one_letter_code
_entity_poly.pdbx_strand_id
1 'polypeptide(L)'
;MSKNEFYPALQEQFYNACKGGNIKKVRKLLDKIDPSVNENAAFREACSRARYAIVDLLLQDSRVNPSDRGNEAFHVACYEGNIRLVKLLLQCPRIDSFQTYMTYQSFNSVKNFTKEKDKKIYNLLSEHQFRLDGPEYNKNIL
;
A
#
# COMPACT_ATOMS: atom_id res chain seq x y z
N MET A 1 -22.77 19.51 11.76
CA MET A 1 -23.08 18.24 11.06
C MET A 1 -22.11 18.09 9.92
N SER A 2 -21.10 17.22 10.05
CA SER A 2 -20.04 17.03 9.05
C SER A 2 -20.43 15.94 8.03
N LYS A 3 -19.84 16.03 6.84
CA LYS A 3 -20.18 15.35 5.57
C LYS A 3 -20.14 13.79 5.56
N ASN A 4 -20.21 13.12 6.70
CA ASN A 4 -19.97 11.67 6.82
C ASN A 4 -21.22 10.77 6.87
N GLU A 5 -22.43 11.31 6.71
CA GLU A 5 -23.67 10.52 6.81
C GLU A 5 -24.31 10.11 5.48
N PHE A 6 -23.65 10.31 4.33
CA PHE A 6 -24.22 9.96 3.02
C PHE A 6 -23.56 8.70 2.43
N TYR A 7 -24.26 7.56 2.62
CA TYR A 7 -24.12 6.23 1.98
C TYR A 7 -23.19 5.16 2.60
N PRO A 8 -23.43 4.71 3.85
CA PRO A 8 -22.76 3.53 4.41
C PRO A 8 -22.88 2.27 3.52
N ALA A 9 -24.02 2.09 2.84
CA ALA A 9 -24.24 0.95 1.95
C ALA A 9 -23.36 0.96 0.68
N LEU A 10 -23.08 2.13 0.09
CA LEU A 10 -22.16 2.19 -1.08
C LEU A 10 -20.71 2.03 -0.63
N GLN A 11 -20.35 2.59 0.52
CA GLN A 11 -19.03 2.41 1.12
C GLN A 11 -18.76 0.94 1.43
N GLU A 12 -19.72 0.25 2.04
CA GLU A 12 -19.64 -1.18 2.34
C GLU A 12 -19.54 -2.02 1.05
N GLN A 13 -20.33 -1.67 0.03
CA GLN A 13 -20.24 -2.34 -1.27
C GLN A 13 -18.90 -2.13 -1.95
N PHE A 14 -18.30 -0.95 -1.83
CA PHE A 14 -16.97 -0.64 -2.34
C PHE A 14 -15.92 -1.46 -1.58
N TYR A 15 -15.96 -1.46 -0.25
CA TYR A 15 -15.09 -2.27 0.60
C TYR A 15 -15.15 -3.76 0.23
N ASN A 16 -16.36 -4.32 0.13
CA ASN A 16 -16.56 -5.72 -0.24
C ASN A 16 -16.10 -6.02 -1.68
N ALA A 17 -16.23 -5.06 -2.61
CA ALA A 17 -15.69 -5.20 -3.96
C ALA A 17 -14.15 -5.23 -3.96
N CYS A 18 -13.51 -4.34 -3.20
CA CYS A 18 -12.05 -4.32 -3.03
C CYS A 18 -11.56 -5.63 -2.41
N LYS A 19 -12.17 -6.05 -1.31
CA LYS A 19 -11.90 -7.32 -0.61
C LYS A 19 -12.07 -8.55 -1.53
N GLY A 20 -13.19 -8.59 -2.26
CA GLY A 20 -13.57 -9.70 -3.14
C GLY A 20 -12.80 -9.75 -4.46
N GLY A 21 -12.10 -8.69 -4.86
CA GLY A 21 -11.39 -8.64 -6.13
C GLY A 21 -12.24 -8.18 -7.33
N ASN A 22 -13.42 -7.60 -7.09
CA ASN A 22 -14.35 -7.21 -8.16
C ASN A 22 -14.00 -5.83 -8.76
N ILE A 23 -12.98 -5.82 -9.63
CA ILE A 23 -12.46 -4.59 -10.26
C ILE A 23 -13.53 -3.79 -11.00
N LYS A 24 -14.49 -4.44 -11.66
CA LYS A 24 -15.59 -3.76 -12.39
C LYS A 24 -16.46 -2.96 -11.43
N LYS A 25 -16.79 -3.54 -10.28
CA LYS A 25 -17.57 -2.87 -9.24
C LYS A 25 -16.78 -1.76 -8.56
N VAL A 26 -15.48 -1.96 -8.30
CA VAL A 26 -14.59 -0.91 -7.76
C VAL A 26 -14.58 0.31 -8.70
N ARG A 27 -14.32 0.13 -10.00
CA ARG A 27 -14.33 1.23 -10.98
C ARG A 27 -15.66 1.98 -11.02
N LYS A 28 -16.79 1.27 -10.98
CA LYS A 28 -18.13 1.88 -11.01
C LYS A 28 -18.44 2.72 -9.76
N LEU A 29 -17.85 2.37 -8.63
CA LEU A 29 -18.13 2.99 -7.33
C LEU A 29 -17.13 4.08 -6.97
N LEU A 30 -15.88 4.01 -7.44
CA LEU A 30 -14.77 4.88 -7.00
C LEU A 30 -15.08 6.38 -7.09
N ASP A 31 -15.78 6.81 -8.14
CA ASP A 31 -16.14 8.23 -8.34
C ASP A 31 -17.31 8.70 -7.46
N LYS A 32 -18.00 7.77 -6.79
CA LYS A 32 -19.25 8.04 -6.03
C LYS A 32 -19.06 8.04 -4.52
N ILE A 33 -17.89 7.62 -4.06
CA ILE A 33 -17.57 7.45 -2.64
C ILE A 33 -16.20 8.04 -2.33
N ASP A 34 -15.88 8.12 -1.03
CA ASP A 34 -14.53 8.44 -0.57
C ASP A 34 -13.76 7.14 -0.27
N PRO A 35 -12.71 6.80 -1.05
CA PRO A 35 -11.94 5.57 -0.85
C PRO A 35 -11.03 5.63 0.40
N SER A 36 -10.85 6.81 1.01
CA SER A 36 -9.97 7.01 2.17
C SER A 36 -10.62 6.71 3.52
N VAL A 37 -11.93 6.43 3.54
CA VAL A 37 -12.69 6.10 4.75
C VAL A 37 -12.02 5.00 5.57
N ASN A 38 -12.05 5.16 6.90
CA ASN A 38 -11.47 4.25 7.88
C ASN A 38 -9.97 3.98 7.64
N GLU A 39 -9.23 5.06 7.42
CA GLU A 39 -7.78 5.01 7.17
C GLU A 39 -7.46 4.08 5.99
N ASN A 40 -8.11 4.33 4.85
CA ASN A 40 -7.93 3.57 3.62
C ASN A 40 -8.20 2.05 3.79
N ALA A 41 -9.18 1.67 4.63
CA ALA A 41 -9.46 0.27 4.94
C ALA A 41 -9.66 -0.63 3.70
N ALA A 42 -10.34 -0.12 2.67
CA ALA A 42 -10.56 -0.86 1.42
C ALA A 42 -9.25 -1.13 0.66
N PHE A 43 -8.33 -0.17 0.64
CA PHE A 43 -7.00 -0.33 0.05
C PHE A 43 -6.15 -1.32 0.84
N ARG A 44 -6.17 -1.22 2.18
CA ARG A 44 -5.42 -2.14 3.06
C ARG A 44 -5.91 -3.59 2.91
N GLU A 45 -7.23 -3.80 2.83
CA GLU A 45 -7.81 -5.13 2.61
C GLU A 45 -7.54 -5.66 1.18
N ALA A 46 -7.49 -4.79 0.17
CA ALA A 46 -7.07 -5.18 -1.17
C ALA A 46 -5.60 -5.64 -1.19
N CYS A 47 -4.73 -4.97 -0.43
CA CYS A 47 -3.33 -5.35 -0.25
C CYS A 47 -3.19 -6.69 0.48
N SER A 48 -3.87 -6.88 1.62
CA SER A 48 -3.80 -8.14 2.39
C SER A 48 -4.24 -9.36 1.59
N ARG A 49 -5.17 -9.17 0.63
CA ARG A 49 -5.69 -10.20 -0.26
C ARG A 49 -5.01 -10.26 -1.63
N ALA A 50 -3.90 -9.54 -1.80
CA ALA A 50 -3.12 -9.50 -3.03
C ALA A 50 -3.97 -9.17 -4.28
N ARG A 51 -4.93 -8.25 -4.16
CA ARG A 51 -5.80 -7.81 -5.27
C ARG A 51 -5.08 -6.78 -6.14
N TYR A 52 -4.00 -7.21 -6.80
CA TYR A 52 -3.05 -6.33 -7.50
C TYR A 52 -3.70 -5.28 -8.42
N ALA A 53 -4.66 -5.67 -9.25
CA ALA A 53 -5.34 -4.74 -10.16
C ALA A 53 -6.17 -3.66 -9.45
N ILE A 54 -6.71 -3.97 -8.26
CA ILE A 54 -7.41 -3.00 -7.44
C ILE A 54 -6.42 -2.13 -6.68
N VAL A 55 -5.34 -2.71 -6.15
CA VAL A 55 -4.26 -1.94 -5.50
C VAL A 55 -3.71 -0.91 -6.48
N ASP A 56 -3.37 -1.32 -7.70
CA ASP A 56 -2.90 -0.44 -8.77
C ASP A 56 -3.92 0.68 -9.05
N LEU A 57 -5.19 0.33 -9.25
CA LEU A 57 -6.25 1.32 -9.48
C LEU A 57 -6.36 2.34 -8.34
N LEU A 58 -6.31 1.88 -7.08
CA LEU A 58 -6.45 2.74 -5.91
C LEU A 58 -5.21 3.63 -5.70
N LEU A 59 -4.00 3.16 -6.06
CA LEU A 59 -2.79 3.97 -5.98
C LEU A 59 -2.80 5.17 -6.95
N GLN A 60 -3.54 5.05 -8.06
CA GLN A 60 -3.74 6.17 -9.01
C GLN A 60 -4.75 7.20 -8.50
N ASP A 61 -5.55 6.88 -7.47
CA ASP A 61 -6.47 7.83 -6.85
C ASP A 61 -5.71 8.69 -5.83
N SER A 62 -5.73 10.01 -6.05
CA SER A 62 -5.02 10.96 -5.19
C SER A 62 -5.58 11.03 -3.77
N ARG A 63 -6.84 10.60 -3.57
CA ARG A 63 -7.49 10.57 -2.25
C ARG A 63 -7.00 9.40 -1.39
N VAL A 64 -6.46 8.35 -2.00
CA VAL A 64 -5.95 7.19 -1.27
C VAL A 64 -4.57 7.52 -0.69
N ASN A 65 -4.40 7.34 0.62
CA ASN A 65 -3.10 7.45 1.28
C ASN A 65 -2.56 6.05 1.60
N PRO A 66 -1.55 5.55 0.86
CA PRO A 66 -0.99 4.22 1.09
C PRO A 66 -0.16 4.12 2.38
N SER A 67 0.18 5.25 2.99
CA SER A 67 0.97 5.32 4.23
C SER A 67 0.12 5.34 5.50
N ASP A 68 -1.21 5.26 5.38
CA ASP A 68 -2.10 5.17 6.53
C ASP A 68 -1.74 3.98 7.44
N ARG A 69 -2.00 4.17 8.75
CA ARG A 69 -1.56 3.26 9.82
C ARG A 69 -0.06 2.96 9.80
N GLY A 70 0.74 3.97 9.47
CA GLY A 70 2.19 3.85 9.44
C GLY A 70 2.67 2.84 8.39
N ASN A 71 2.16 2.94 7.16
CA ASN A 71 2.48 2.04 6.04
C ASN A 71 2.10 0.56 6.27
N GLU A 72 0.99 0.29 6.98
CA GLU A 72 0.54 -1.09 7.28
C GLU A 72 0.45 -1.97 6.02
N ALA A 73 -0.08 -1.44 4.92
CA ALA A 73 -0.19 -2.18 3.65
C ALA A 73 1.18 -2.65 3.12
N PHE A 74 2.20 -1.80 3.24
CA PHE A 74 3.57 -2.10 2.84
C PHE A 74 4.23 -3.10 3.79
N HIS A 75 4.01 -2.96 5.10
CA HIS A 75 4.49 -3.93 6.10
C HIS A 75 3.90 -5.31 5.89
N VAL A 76 2.60 -5.41 5.62
CA VAL A 76 1.95 -6.69 5.31
C VAL A 76 2.55 -7.29 4.04
N ALA A 77 2.77 -6.51 2.98
CA ALA A 77 3.39 -7.00 1.76
C ALA A 77 4.81 -7.58 2.00
N CYS A 78 5.61 -6.90 2.82
CA CYS A 78 6.93 -7.37 3.24
C CYS A 78 6.83 -8.62 4.13
N TYR A 79 5.93 -8.58 5.13
CA TYR A 79 5.70 -9.66 6.07
C TYR A 79 5.26 -10.95 5.39
N GLU A 80 4.45 -10.87 4.33
CA GLU A 80 4.01 -11.99 3.51
C GLU A 80 5.08 -12.38 2.46
N GLY A 81 6.04 -11.50 2.18
CA GLY A 81 7.08 -11.73 1.17
C GLY A 81 6.54 -11.63 -0.24
N ASN A 82 5.44 -10.89 -0.39
CA ASN A 82 4.78 -10.68 -1.66
C ASN A 82 5.56 -9.66 -2.48
N ILE A 83 6.65 -10.12 -3.13
CA ILE A 83 7.54 -9.29 -3.95
C ILE A 83 6.77 -8.48 -4.99
N ARG A 84 5.71 -9.07 -5.59
CA ARG A 84 4.89 -8.37 -6.59
C ARG A 84 4.16 -7.19 -5.97
N LEU A 85 3.56 -7.36 -4.80
CA LEU A 85 2.86 -6.27 -4.09
C LEU A 85 3.85 -5.21 -3.60
N VAL A 86 5.02 -5.62 -3.10
CA VAL A 86 6.08 -4.67 -2.69
C VAL A 86 6.52 -3.82 -3.88
N LYS A 87 6.81 -4.43 -5.03
CA LYS A 87 7.14 -3.68 -6.26
C LYS A 87 6.03 -2.71 -6.67
N LEU A 88 4.77 -3.13 -6.60
CA LEU A 88 3.63 -2.28 -6.93
C LEU A 88 3.50 -1.08 -5.99
N LEU A 89 3.67 -1.30 -4.68
CA LEU A 89 3.64 -0.22 -3.69
C LEU A 89 4.81 0.75 -3.86
N LEU A 90 6.01 0.25 -4.16
CA LEU A 90 7.21 1.06 -4.40
C LEU A 90 7.08 2.01 -5.61
N GLN A 91 6.19 1.72 -6.57
CA GLN A 91 5.91 2.64 -7.67
C GLN A 91 5.19 3.91 -7.20
N CYS A 92 4.60 3.91 -6.01
CA CYS A 92 3.96 5.08 -5.44
C CYS A 92 4.98 5.95 -4.69
N PRO A 93 5.30 7.16 -5.19
CA PRO A 93 6.29 8.04 -4.55
C PRO A 93 5.84 8.54 -3.16
N ARG A 94 4.56 8.35 -2.82
CA ARG A 94 3.99 8.72 -1.52
C ARG A 94 4.40 7.78 -0.40
N ILE A 95 5.02 6.64 -0.71
CA ILE A 95 5.48 5.66 0.29
C ILE A 95 6.96 5.89 0.57
N ASP A 96 7.28 6.32 1.80
CA ASP A 96 8.66 6.26 2.31
C ASP A 96 8.98 4.85 2.79
N SER A 97 9.30 3.98 1.84
CA SER A 97 9.39 2.53 2.04
C SER A 97 10.65 2.08 2.78
N PHE A 98 11.78 2.76 2.59
CA PHE A 98 13.07 2.26 3.10
C PHE A 98 13.22 2.53 4.60
N GLN A 99 13.01 3.79 5.01
CA GLN A 99 13.08 4.17 6.42
C GLN A 99 12.05 3.38 7.24
N THR A 100 10.83 3.27 6.70
CA THR A 100 9.75 2.50 7.33
C THR A 100 10.08 1.02 7.48
N TYR A 101 10.65 0.38 6.44
CA TYR A 101 11.06 -1.03 6.53
C TYR A 101 12.10 -1.28 7.62
N MET A 102 13.13 -0.42 7.69
CA MET A 102 14.19 -0.53 8.69
C MET A 102 13.62 -0.41 10.10
N THR A 103 12.76 0.59 10.33
CA THR A 103 12.07 0.79 11.61
C THR A 103 11.20 -0.43 11.96
N TYR A 104 10.43 -0.97 11.01
CA TYR A 104 9.60 -2.16 11.22
C TYR A 104 10.42 -3.39 11.61
N GLN A 105 11.55 -3.64 10.94
CA GLN A 105 12.44 -4.76 11.23
C GLN A 105 13.11 -4.62 12.60
N SER A 106 13.54 -3.41 12.97
CA SER A 106 14.12 -3.15 14.30
C SER A 106 13.14 -3.48 15.44
N PHE A 107 11.85 -3.18 15.27
CA PHE A 107 10.81 -3.48 16.27
C PHE A 107 10.29 -4.93 16.23
N ASN A 108 10.32 -5.60 15.08
CA ASN A 108 9.76 -6.94 14.90
C ASN A 108 10.81 -8.06 14.78
N SER A 109 12.08 -7.79 15.15
CA SER A 109 13.22 -8.72 15.09
C SER A 109 13.03 -10.09 15.78
N VAL A 110 11.91 -10.25 16.50
CA VAL A 110 11.49 -11.48 17.18
C VAL A 110 10.64 -12.43 16.30
N LYS A 111 10.17 -11.98 15.13
CA LYS A 111 9.38 -12.83 14.20
C LYS A 111 10.30 -13.51 13.19
N ASN A 112 10.22 -14.85 13.12
CA ASN A 112 11.00 -15.75 12.26
C ASN A 112 10.73 -15.54 10.76
N PHE A 113 11.14 -14.42 10.18
CA PHE A 113 11.31 -14.34 8.74
C PHE A 113 12.47 -15.24 8.30
N THR A 114 12.34 -15.90 7.16
CA THR A 114 13.48 -16.63 6.61
C THR A 114 14.50 -15.60 6.12
N LYS A 115 15.78 -15.79 6.47
CA LYS A 115 16.88 -14.89 6.06
C LYS A 115 16.84 -14.56 4.57
N GLU A 116 16.43 -15.53 3.73
CA GLU A 116 16.33 -15.38 2.28
C GLU A 116 15.23 -14.40 1.82
N LYS A 117 14.06 -14.43 2.45
CA LYS A 117 12.96 -13.53 2.10
C LYS A 117 13.28 -12.08 2.47
N ASP A 118 13.83 -11.89 3.67
CA ASP A 118 14.27 -10.58 4.13
C ASP A 118 15.40 -10.04 3.27
N LYS A 119 16.35 -10.89 2.87
CA LYS A 119 17.41 -10.51 1.94
C LYS A 119 16.85 -10.04 0.60
N LYS A 120 15.85 -10.73 0.04
CA LYS A 120 15.21 -10.30 -1.22
C LYS A 120 14.50 -8.96 -1.09
N ILE A 121 13.74 -8.76 -0.01
CA ILE A 121 13.05 -7.49 0.26
C ILE A 121 14.08 -6.37 0.47
N TYR A 122 15.08 -6.60 1.32
CA TYR A 122 16.14 -5.63 1.59
C TYR A 122 16.88 -5.21 0.32
N ASN A 123 17.27 -6.17 -0.53
CA ASN A 123 17.92 -5.89 -1.81
C ASN A 123 17.00 -5.04 -2.70
N LEU A 124 15.72 -5.41 -2.82
CA LEU A 124 14.74 -4.66 -3.61
C LEU A 124 14.59 -3.21 -3.13
N LEU A 125 14.57 -3.00 -1.81
CA LEU A 125 14.44 -1.66 -1.23
C LEU A 125 15.71 -0.83 -1.40
N SER A 126 16.88 -1.47 -1.27
CA SER A 126 18.18 -0.82 -1.52
C SER A 126 18.30 -0.40 -2.99
N GLU A 127 17.99 -1.29 -3.92
CA GLU A 127 17.95 -0.97 -5.36
C GLU A 127 16.98 0.18 -5.68
N HIS A 128 15.79 0.16 -5.06
CA HIS A 128 14.81 1.23 -5.24
C HIS A 128 15.29 2.59 -4.72
N GLN A 129 16.01 2.62 -3.59
CA GLN A 129 16.47 3.86 -2.97
C GLN A 129 17.61 4.52 -3.76
N PHE A 130 18.57 3.72 -4.24
CA PHE A 130 19.84 4.20 -4.79
C PHE A 130 19.92 4.20 -6.32
N ARG A 131 18.83 3.88 -7.04
CA ARG A 131 18.77 4.06 -8.51
C ARG A 131 18.85 5.55 -8.90
N LEU A 132 19.25 5.83 -10.14
CA LEU A 132 19.45 7.20 -10.66
C LEU A 132 18.20 8.09 -10.55
N ASP A 133 17.01 7.51 -10.68
CA ASP A 133 15.70 8.17 -10.50
C ASP A 133 15.10 7.90 -9.10
N GLY A 134 15.92 7.43 -8.17
CA GLY A 134 15.53 7.02 -6.83
C GLY A 134 15.30 8.20 -5.88
N PRO A 135 14.55 7.99 -4.79
CA PRO A 135 14.22 9.03 -3.83
C PRO A 135 15.45 9.61 -3.10
N GLU A 136 16.59 8.92 -3.07
CA GLU A 136 17.81 9.42 -2.44
C GLU A 136 18.75 10.13 -3.42
N TYR A 137 18.93 9.59 -4.63
CA TYR A 137 19.78 10.22 -5.65
C TYR A 137 19.25 11.60 -6.06
N ASN A 138 17.93 11.76 -6.15
CA ASN A 138 17.27 13.04 -6.48
C ASN A 138 17.38 14.12 -5.38
N LYS A 139 17.75 13.78 -4.13
CA LYS A 139 17.92 14.77 -3.06
C LYS A 139 19.20 15.60 -3.20
N ASN A 140 20.17 15.12 -3.98
CA ASN A 140 21.51 15.72 -4.11
C ASN A 140 21.73 16.44 -5.45
N ILE A 141 20.68 16.67 -6.25
CA ILE A 141 20.74 17.38 -7.55
C ILE A 141 20.01 18.73 -7.46
N LEU A 142 20.35 19.53 -6.45
CA LEU A 142 19.96 20.95 -6.37
C LEU A 142 21.19 21.83 -6.57
#